data_AF-A0AAP8MW46-F1
#
_entry.id   AF-A0AAP8MW46-F1
#
_cell.length_a   1.000
_cell.length_b   1.000
_cell.length_c   1.000
_cell.angle_alpha   90.00
_cell.angle_beta   90.00
_cell.angle_gamma   90.00
#
_symmetry.space_group_name_H-M   'P 1'
#
loop_
_entity.id
_entity.type
_entity.pdbx_description
1 polymer ?
#
loop_
_entity_poly.entity_id
_entity_poly.type
_entity_poly.pdbx_seq_one_letter_code
_entity_poly.pdbx_strand_id
1 'polypeptide(L)' 'MPISQVFSQLEQHYGRFIWWPESDPYRIIVGAILVQNTNWRNAHKAIDNLGDNLASATIPTRHCRGLLSAISSL' A
#
# COMPACT_ATOMS: atom_id res chain seq x y z
N MET A 1 -6.97 8.58 31.15
CA MET A 1 -7.83 7.85 30.20
C MET A 1 -6.99 6.74 29.56
N PRO A 2 -7.37 5.46 29.66
CA PRO A 2 -6.68 4.38 28.97
C PRO A 2 -6.72 4.54 27.45
N ILE A 3 -5.69 4.06 26.75
CA ILE A 3 -5.58 4.14 25.29
C ILE A 3 -6.77 3.47 24.57
N SER A 4 -7.33 2.43 25.16
CA SER A 4 -8.52 1.73 24.64
C SER A 4 -9.74 2.63 24.56
N GLN A 5 -9.95 3.51 25.55
CA GLN A 5 -11.05 4.47 25.53
C GLN A 5 -10.87 5.53 24.44
N VAL A 6 -9.63 6.00 24.21
CA VAL A 6 -9.33 6.94 23.12
C VAL A 6 -9.70 6.28 21.79
N PHE A 7 -9.25 5.04 21.59
CA PHE A 7 -9.48 4.30 20.36
C PHE A 7 -10.98 4.09 20.10
N SER A 8 -11.74 3.63 21.11
CA SER A 8 -13.18 3.41 20.98
C SER A 8 -13.95 4.70 20.65
N GLN A 9 -13.57 5.84 21.25
CA GLN A 9 -14.22 7.12 20.96
C GLN A 9 -13.95 7.59 19.51
N LEU A 10 -12.71 7.42 19.03
CA LEU A 10 -12.37 7.76 17.65
C LEU A 10 -13.07 6.83 16.64
N GLU A 11 -13.10 5.52 16.91
CA GLU A 11 -13.79 4.55 16.05
C GLU A 11 -15.30 4.78 16.02
N GLN A 12 -15.92 5.15 17.15
CA GLN A 12 -17.35 5.48 17.18
C GLN A 12 -17.67 6.75 16.38
N HIS A 13 -16.78 7.75 16.41
CA HIS A 13 -17.02 9.03 15.73
C HIS A 13 -16.73 8.96 14.23
N TYR A 14 -15.63 8.30 13.84
CA TYR A 14 -15.16 8.27 12.45
C TYR A 14 -15.46 6.95 11.71
N GLY A 15 -15.90 5.92 12.43
CA GLY A 15 -16.03 4.56 11.91
C GLY A 15 -14.71 3.78 11.94
N ARG A 16 -14.79 2.51 11.53
CA ARG A 16 -13.62 1.63 11.44
C ARG A 16 -12.76 2.02 10.25
N PHE A 17 -11.53 2.46 10.51
CA PHE A 17 -10.57 2.78 9.46
C PHE A 17 -9.89 1.52 8.93
N ILE A 18 -10.19 1.16 7.69
CA ILE A 18 -9.37 0.22 6.91
C ILE A 18 -8.37 1.06 6.11
N TRP A 19 -7.28 1.48 6.76
CA TRP A 19 -6.28 2.35 6.12
C TRP A 19 -5.55 1.69 4.95
N TRP A 20 -5.52 0.36 4.91
CA TRP A 20 -4.88 -0.38 3.84
C TRP A 20 -5.66 -1.68 3.58
N PRO A 21 -6.63 -1.70 2.65
CA PRO A 21 -7.48 -2.85 2.37
C PRO A 21 -6.76 -3.87 1.48
N GLU A 22 -5.63 -4.39 1.95
CA GLU A 22 -4.86 -5.42 1.26
C GLU A 22 -4.63 -6.59 2.23
N SER A 23 -4.79 -7.81 1.74
CA SER A 23 -4.56 -9.03 2.53
C SER A 23 -3.21 -9.68 2.22
N ASP A 24 -2.60 -9.37 1.08
CA ASP A 24 -1.28 -9.85 0.71
C ASP A 24 -0.16 -9.06 1.44
N PRO A 25 0.61 -9.70 2.34
CA PRO A 25 1.72 -9.06 3.05
C PRO A 25 2.77 -8.45 2.12
N TYR A 26 3.00 -9.03 0.95
CA TYR A 26 3.98 -8.52 -0.01
C TYR A 26 3.51 -7.21 -0.63
N ARG A 27 2.24 -7.14 -1.06
CA ARG A 27 1.62 -5.89 -1.56
C ARG A 27 1.58 -4.82 -0.47
N ILE A 28 1.35 -5.20 0.80
CA ILE A 28 1.44 -4.27 1.95
C ILE A 28 2.85 -3.68 2.07
N ILE A 29 3.90 -4.51 2.03
CA ILE A 29 5.30 -4.05 2.19
C ILE A 29 5.70 -3.13 1.03
N VAL A 30 5.41 -3.51 -0.20
CA VAL A 30 5.68 -2.65 -1.38
C VAL A 30 4.95 -1.32 -1.24
N GLY A 31 3.68 -1.37 -0.82
CA GLY A 31 2.88 -0.18 -0.53
C GLY A 31 3.55 0.74 0.47
N ALA A 32 3.96 0.19 1.62
CA ALA A 32 4.66 0.92 2.68
C ALA A 32 5.95 1.60 2.20
N ILE A 33 6.68 0.97 1.25
CA ILE A 33 7.86 1.57 0.63
C ILE A 33 7.46 2.73 -0.29
N LEU A 34 6.43 2.56 -1.12
CA LEU A 34 5.98 3.60 -2.05
C LEU A 34 5.50 4.86 -1.33
N VAL A 35 4.75 4.75 -0.21
CA VAL A 35 4.21 5.93 0.50
C VAL A 35 5.29 6.87 1.05
N GLN A 36 6.55 6.43 1.12
CA GLN A 36 7.68 7.27 1.52
C GLN A 36 7.94 8.42 0.53
N ASN A 37 7.56 8.26 -0.74
CA ASN A 37 7.79 9.26 -1.80
C ASN A 37 6.53 9.62 -2.58
N THR A 38 5.36 9.08 -2.23
CA THR A 38 4.08 9.41 -2.87
C THR A 38 2.92 9.30 -1.89
N ASN A 39 1.77 9.91 -2.18
CA ASN A 39 0.60 9.79 -1.31
C ASN A 39 -0.03 8.37 -1.41
N TRP A 40 -0.85 8.00 -0.42
CA TRP A 40 -1.43 6.65 -0.34
C TRP A 40 -2.24 6.25 -1.59
N ARG A 41 -2.96 7.19 -2.21
CA ARG A 41 -3.76 6.92 -3.42
C ARG A 41 -2.86 6.55 -4.58
N ASN A 42 -1.73 7.22 -4.73
CA ASN A 42 -0.77 6.95 -5.77
C ASN A 42 0.00 5.65 -5.49
N ALA A 43 0.36 5.36 -4.24
CA ALA A 43 0.95 4.07 -3.89
C ALA A 43 0.00 2.90 -4.26
N HIS A 44 -1.29 3.03 -3.96
CA HIS A 44 -2.31 2.04 -4.33
C HIS A 44 -2.41 1.87 -5.86
N LYS A 45 -2.49 2.97 -6.61
CA LYS A 45 -2.49 2.94 -8.08
C LYS A 45 -1.26 2.24 -8.66
N ALA A 46 -0.06 2.44 -8.11
CA ALA A 46 1.14 1.76 -8.61
C ALA A 46 1.06 0.26 -8.36
N ILE A 47 0.58 -0.15 -7.20
CA ILE A 47 0.38 -1.55 -6.87
C ILE A 47 -0.67 -2.20 -7.79
N ASP A 48 -1.71 -1.47 -8.17
CA ASP A 48 -2.71 -1.93 -9.14
C ASP A 48 -2.15 -1.99 -10.57
N ASN A 49 -1.38 -0.97 -10.99
CA ASN A 49 -0.66 -0.97 -12.27
C ASN A 49 0.32 -2.14 -12.38
N LEU A 50 0.94 -2.52 -11.26
CA LEU A 50 1.83 -3.68 -11.20
C LEU A 50 1.03 -4.99 -11.19
N GLY A 51 -0.13 -5.06 -10.53
CA GLY A 51 -1.02 -6.22 -10.56
C GLY A 51 -0.30 -7.53 -10.23
N ASP A 52 -0.55 -8.58 -11.03
CA ASP A 52 0.10 -9.90 -10.91
C ASP A 52 1.62 -9.86 -11.11
N ASN A 53 2.14 -8.75 -11.63
CA ASN A 53 3.59 -8.56 -11.78
C ASN A 53 4.28 -8.27 -10.45
N LEU A 54 3.52 -7.99 -9.38
CA LEU A 54 4.00 -7.72 -8.03
C LEU A 54 4.08 -8.98 -7.15
N ALA A 55 4.45 -10.13 -7.72
CA ALA A 55 4.69 -11.34 -6.92
C ALA A 55 6.15 -11.40 -6.47
N SER A 56 6.39 -11.96 -5.27
CA SER A 56 7.73 -12.13 -4.69
C SER A 56 8.69 -12.93 -5.58
N ALA A 57 8.15 -13.86 -6.38
CA ALA A 57 8.91 -14.64 -7.36
C ALA A 57 9.31 -13.84 -8.63
N THR A 58 8.66 -12.70 -8.88
CA THR A 58 8.66 -12.03 -10.19
C THR A 58 9.48 -10.74 -10.19
N ILE A 59 9.60 -10.03 -9.06
CA ILE A 59 10.40 -8.79 -9.00
C ILE A 59 11.90 -9.00 -9.27
N PRO A 60 12.57 -10.06 -8.74
CA PRO A 60 14.01 -10.24 -8.94
C PRO A 60 14.41 -10.49 -10.40
N THR A 61 13.50 -11.01 -11.22
CA THR A 61 13.78 -11.44 -12.61
C THR A 61 13.42 -10.38 -13.66
N ARG A 62 12.90 -9.22 -13.24
CA ARG A 62 12.45 -8.16 -14.15
C ARG A 62 13.51 -7.07 -14.30
N HIS A 63 13.70 -6.59 -15.53
CA HIS A 63 14.49 -5.39 -15.78
C HIS A 63 13.85 -4.17 -15.11
N CYS A 64 14.64 -3.39 -14.36
CA CYS A 64 14.21 -2.20 -13.61
C CYS A 64 13.37 -1.21 -14.44
N ARG A 65 13.53 -1.19 -15.76
CA ARG A 65 12.80 -0.30 -16.68
C ARG A 65 11.28 -0.53 -16.69
N GLY A 66 10.82 -1.79 -16.58
CA GLY A 66 9.38 -2.11 -16.54
C GLY A 66 8.72 -1.77 -15.20
N LEU A 67 9.50 -1.81 -14.12
CA LEU A 67 9.05 -1.35 -12.80
C LEU A 67 8.94 0.18 -12.76
N LEU A 68 9.90 0.88 -13.38
CA LEU A 68 9.90 2.34 -13.45
C LEU A 68 8.69 2.88 -14.23
N SER A 69 8.29 2.29 -15.35
CA SER A 69 7.11 2.77 -16.10
C SER A 69 5.80 2.70 -15.30
N ALA A 70 5.64 1.68 -14.46
CA ALA A 70 4.44 1.53 -13.63
C ALA A 70 4.38 2.56 -12.49
N ILE A 71 5.54 2.96 -11.96
CA ILE A 71 5.67 3.92 -10.86
C ILE A 71 5.69 5.37 -11.37
N SER A 72 6.28 5.65 -12.53
CA SER A 72 6.34 6.99 -13.14
C SER A 72 5.01 7.48 -13.70
N SER A 73 3.98 6.63 -13.74
CA SER A 73 2.63 6.96 -14.24
C SER A 73 1.68 7.45 -13.13
N LEU A 74 2.22 7.88 -11.99
CA LEU A 74 1.49 8.27 -10.77
C LEU A 74 1.41 9.77 -10.51
#